data_AF-A0A0X3Y5R0-F1
#
_entry.id   AF-A0A0X3Y5R0-F1
#
_cell.length_a   1.000
_cell.length_b   1.000
_cell.length_c   1.000
_cell.angle_alpha   90.00
_cell.angle_beta   90.00
_cell.angle_gamma   90.00
#
_symmetry.space_group_name_H-M   'P 1'
#
loop_
_entity.id
_entity.type
_entity.pdbx_description
1 polymer ?
#
loop_
_entity_poly.entity_id
_entity_poly.type
_entity_poly.pdbx_seq_one_letter_code
_entity_poly.pdbx_strand_id
1 'polypeptide(L)'
;MADNFDFATLAKSWQQQPTPTEAAPTAQDLALANQRQRQQRLLMYGEWLGALVMAATACWLILALPGWLGYIAAGFLALGACSTLYISWQVHRPILAYDNWSSSGLLQFRCRACQLSLRYYRYTQLSCVALLLFTLILWLLQWWQLADVSNDLLLFYSLIASPLCLFAIYRLQLKAQQKAAELQQLTALAADFN
;
A
#
# COMPACT_ATOMS: atom_id res chain seq x y z
N MET A 1 6.42 12.41 -8.44
CA MET A 1 7.88 12.28 -8.34
C MET A 1 8.31 11.26 -9.37
N ALA A 2 9.04 11.73 -10.39
CA ALA A 2 9.62 10.87 -11.41
C ALA A 2 10.80 10.12 -10.78
N ASP A 3 10.69 8.80 -10.73
CA ASP A 3 11.81 7.89 -10.47
C ASP A 3 12.73 8.01 -11.70
N ASN A 4 13.71 8.92 -11.67
CA ASN A 4 14.78 9.01 -12.68
C ASN A 4 15.72 7.80 -12.48
N PHE A 5 15.26 6.62 -12.88
CA PHE A 5 16.05 5.41 -12.96
C PHE A 5 16.72 5.37 -14.34
N ASP A 6 18.02 5.62 -14.37
CA ASP A 6 18.79 5.47 -15.60
C ASP A 6 19.26 4.01 -15.74
N PHE A 7 18.39 3.17 -16.29
CA PHE A 7 18.66 1.75 -16.59
C PHE A 7 19.89 1.55 -17.47
N ALA A 8 20.24 2.54 -18.31
CA ALA A 8 21.40 2.46 -19.20
C ALA A 8 22.71 2.59 -18.42
N THR A 9 22.73 3.38 -17.35
CA THR A 9 23.92 3.50 -16.48
C THR A 9 24.19 2.22 -15.70
N LEU A 10 23.13 1.56 -15.20
CA LEU A 10 23.25 0.26 -14.54
C LEU A 10 23.75 -0.79 -15.54
N ALA A 11 23.07 -0.99 -16.68
CA ALA A 11 23.46 -2.02 -17.63
C ALA A 11 24.92 -1.88 -18.13
N LYS A 12 25.40 -0.64 -18.34
CA LYS A 12 26.79 -0.39 -18.78
C LYS A 12 27.83 -0.57 -17.67
N SER A 13 27.55 -0.18 -16.43
CA SER A 13 28.49 -0.39 -15.32
C SER A 13 28.69 -1.89 -15.03
N TRP A 14 27.65 -2.70 -15.24
CA TRP A 14 27.67 -4.14 -15.00
C TRP A 14 28.25 -4.95 -16.18
N GLN A 15 28.09 -4.50 -17.43
CA GLN A 15 28.62 -5.22 -18.62
C GLN A 15 30.12 -5.05 -18.85
N GLN A 16 30.79 -4.09 -18.23
CA GLN A 16 32.22 -3.78 -18.50
C GLN A 16 33.20 -4.28 -17.42
N GLN A 17 32.78 -5.07 -16.44
CA GLN A 17 33.69 -5.62 -15.44
C GLN A 17 34.19 -7.03 -15.83
N PRO A 18 35.52 -7.23 -16.02
CA PRO A 18 36.10 -8.55 -16.20
C PRO A 18 36.08 -9.31 -14.86
N THR A 19 35.21 -10.32 -14.74
CA THR A 19 35.06 -11.29 -13.62
C THR A 19 34.98 -10.73 -12.18
N PRO A 20 34.01 -11.17 -11.37
CA PRO A 20 33.46 -10.37 -10.28
C PRO A 20 34.34 -10.44 -9.04
N THR A 21 35.23 -9.47 -8.86
CA THR A 21 35.46 -8.97 -7.50
C THR A 21 34.21 -8.17 -7.16
N GLU A 22 33.31 -8.75 -6.35
CA GLU A 22 32.09 -8.09 -5.86
C GLU A 22 32.43 -6.67 -5.40
N ALA A 23 32.10 -5.69 -6.24
CA ALA A 23 32.24 -4.30 -5.84
C ALA A 23 31.26 -4.10 -4.68
N ALA A 24 31.80 -3.82 -3.50
CA ALA A 24 31.01 -3.49 -2.33
C ALA A 24 30.00 -2.38 -2.72
N PRO A 25 28.74 -2.48 -2.25
CA PRO A 25 27.72 -1.51 -2.61
C PRO A 25 28.18 -0.09 -2.32
N THR A 26 28.00 0.80 -3.29
CA THR A 26 28.42 2.19 -3.19
C THR A 26 27.70 2.89 -2.04
N ALA A 27 28.35 3.83 -1.36
CA ALA A 27 27.75 4.58 -0.25
C ALA A 27 26.41 5.26 -0.63
N GLN A 28 26.23 5.60 -1.91
CA GLN A 28 24.99 6.15 -2.45
C GLN A 28 23.84 5.12 -2.46
N ASP A 29 24.12 3.85 -2.78
CA ASP A 29 23.11 2.79 -2.78
C ASP A 29 22.61 2.50 -1.36
N LEU A 30 23.53 2.51 -0.38
CA LEU A 30 23.21 2.36 1.03
C LEU A 30 22.42 3.57 1.57
N ALA A 31 22.75 4.79 1.14
CA ALA A 31 22.02 5.99 1.52
C ALA A 31 20.57 5.97 1.00
N LEU A 32 20.35 5.54 -0.25
CA LEU A 32 19.02 5.39 -0.84
C LEU A 32 18.19 4.31 -0.12
N ALA A 33 18.81 3.18 0.23
CA ALA A 33 18.13 2.12 0.97
C ALA A 33 17.72 2.58 2.39
N ASN A 34 18.61 3.29 3.09
CA ASN A 34 18.32 3.89 4.40
C ASN A 34 17.20 4.94 4.32
N GLN A 35 17.20 5.78 3.29
CA GLN A 35 16.14 6.76 3.06
C GLN A 35 14.79 6.07 2.85
N ARG A 36 14.77 4.98 2.07
CA ARG A 36 13.56 4.19 1.82
C ARG A 36 13.03 3.51 3.09
N GLN A 37 13.91 2.99 3.95
CA GLN A 37 13.52 2.46 5.25
C GLN A 37 12.91 3.54 6.16
N ARG A 38 13.48 4.76 6.18
CA ARG A 38 12.91 5.88 6.95
C ARG A 38 11.52 6.27 6.46
N GLN A 39 11.34 6.37 5.14
CA GLN A 39 10.04 6.67 4.54
C GLN A 39 9.00 5.60 4.89
N GLN A 40 9.36 4.32 4.83
CA GLN A 40 8.44 3.24 5.20
C GLN A 40 8.08 3.24 6.67
N ARG A 41 9.02 3.60 7.55
CA ARG A 41 8.72 3.78 8.98
C ARG A 41 7.70 4.89 9.21
N LEU A 42 7.84 6.02 8.52
CA LEU A 42 6.88 7.13 8.59
C LEU A 42 5.50 6.72 8.06
N LEU A 43 5.46 6.01 6.94
CA LEU A 43 4.20 5.48 6.38
C LEU A 43 3.52 4.50 7.34
N MET A 44 4.28 3.60 7.96
CA MET A 44 3.78 2.66 8.97
C MET A 44 3.15 3.39 10.15
N TYR A 45 3.81 4.42 10.69
CA TYR A 45 3.22 5.22 11.78
C TYR A 45 1.97 5.98 11.36
N GLY A 46 1.94 6.52 10.14
CA GLY A 46 0.76 7.17 9.58
C GLY A 46 -0.43 6.20 9.47
N GLU A 47 -0.19 4.98 8.99
CA GLU A 47 -1.21 3.92 8.91
C GLU A 47 -1.72 3.49 10.28
N TRP A 48 -0.83 3.37 11.28
CA TRP A 48 -1.20 3.01 12.64
C TRP A 48 -2.06 4.10 13.30
N LEU A 49 -1.70 5.37 13.08
CA LEU A 49 -2.50 6.50 13.55
C LEU A 49 -3.87 6.49 12.89
N GLY A 50 -3.95 6.26 11.58
CA GLY A 50 -5.22 6.10 10.86
C GLY A 50 -6.07 4.95 11.42
N ALA A 51 -5.46 3.80 11.69
CA ALA A 51 -6.16 2.65 12.29
C ALA A 51 -6.69 2.94 13.70
N LEU A 52 -5.92 3.68 14.50
CA LEU A 52 -6.35 4.12 15.84
C LEU A 52 -7.55 5.05 15.75
N VAL A 53 -7.53 6.02 14.83
CA VAL A 53 -8.67 6.91 14.59
C VAL A 53 -9.90 6.11 14.14
N MET A 54 -9.75 5.16 13.21
CA MET A 54 -10.85 4.29 12.78
C MET A 54 -11.43 3.48 13.94
N ALA A 55 -10.59 2.89 14.78
CA ALA A 55 -11.04 2.11 15.94
C ALA A 55 -11.77 2.98 16.98
N ALA A 56 -11.23 4.15 17.32
CA ALA A 56 -11.87 5.09 18.23
C ALA A 56 -13.22 5.56 17.69
N THR A 57 -13.28 5.85 16.38
CA THR A 57 -14.52 6.25 15.71
C THR A 57 -15.55 5.12 15.69
N ALA A 58 -15.13 3.87 15.48
CA ALA A 58 -16.02 2.71 15.56
C ALA A 58 -16.67 2.57 16.95
N CYS A 59 -15.87 2.70 18.02
CA CYS A 59 -16.39 2.69 19.39
C CYS A 59 -17.37 3.84 19.64
N TRP A 60 -17.03 5.05 19.16
CA TRP A 60 -17.91 6.20 19.29
C TRP A 60 -19.24 6.02 18.55
N LEU A 61 -19.23 5.47 17.33
CA LEU A 61 -20.45 5.23 16.54
C LEU A 61 -21.43 4.26 17.22
N ILE A 62 -20.93 3.23 17.90
CA ILE A 62 -21.78 2.28 18.65
C ILE A 62 -22.53 3.00 19.78
N LEU A 63 -21.91 4.01 20.40
CA LEU A 63 -22.48 4.76 21.51
C LEU A 63 -23.35 5.94 21.05
N ALA A 64 -22.96 6.59 19.95
CA ALA A 64 -23.55 7.84 19.48
C ALA A 64 -24.72 7.66 18.51
N LEU A 65 -24.75 6.56 17.74
CA LEU A 65 -25.75 6.30 16.70
C LEU A 65 -26.56 5.04 17.03
N PRO A 66 -27.78 5.19 17.60
CA PRO A 66 -28.64 4.05 17.86
C PRO A 66 -29.17 3.44 16.56
N GLY A 67 -29.27 2.11 16.53
CA GLY A 67 -29.82 1.34 15.41
C GLY A 67 -28.77 0.66 14.52
N TRP A 68 -29.25 -0.02 13.47
CA TRP A 68 -28.42 -0.86 12.60
C TRP A 68 -27.29 -0.10 11.91
N LEU A 69 -27.50 1.17 11.57
CA LEU A 69 -26.52 2.00 10.88
C LEU A 69 -25.24 2.21 11.70
N GLY A 70 -25.36 2.46 13.01
CA GLY A 70 -24.22 2.61 13.92
C GLY A 70 -23.37 1.34 13.97
N TYR A 71 -24.00 0.17 14.10
CA TYR A 71 -23.30 -1.12 14.12
C TYR A 71 -22.63 -1.46 12.79
N ILE A 72 -23.29 -1.21 11.65
CA ILE A 72 -22.72 -1.48 10.32
C ILE A 72 -21.51 -0.57 10.07
N ALA A 73 -21.63 0.73 10.35
CA ALA A 73 -20.53 1.68 10.18
C ALA A 73 -19.36 1.37 11.13
N ALA A 74 -19.63 1.02 12.39
CA ALA A 74 -18.61 0.61 13.34
C ALA A 74 -17.90 -0.68 12.91
N GLY A 75 -18.65 -1.68 12.43
CA GLY A 75 -18.09 -2.92 11.90
C GLY A 75 -17.17 -2.67 10.70
N PHE A 76 -17.60 -1.80 9.78
CA PHE A 76 -16.78 -1.40 8.63
C PHE A 76 -15.46 -0.73 9.06
N LEU A 77 -15.52 0.21 10.00
CA LEU A 77 -14.32 0.88 10.53
C LEU A 77 -13.41 -0.05 11.33
N ALA A 78 -13.97 -0.96 12.12
CA ALA A 78 -13.21 -1.95 12.87
C ALA A 78 -12.46 -2.91 11.92
N LEU A 79 -13.12 -3.40 10.86
CA LEU A 79 -12.48 -4.19 9.82
C LEU A 79 -11.41 -3.38 9.06
N GLY A 80 -11.67 -2.10 8.78
CA GLY A 80 -10.69 -1.17 8.22
C GLY A 80 -9.45 -1.02 9.10
N ALA A 81 -9.62 -0.83 10.40
CA ALA A 81 -8.53 -0.73 11.37
C ALA A 81 -7.72 -2.02 11.46
N CYS A 82 -8.39 -3.17 11.63
CA CYS A 82 -7.74 -4.48 11.72
C CYS A 82 -6.95 -4.81 10.44
N SER A 83 -7.54 -4.59 9.27
CA SER A 83 -6.86 -4.83 7.99
C SER A 83 -5.67 -3.90 7.79
N THR A 84 -5.80 -2.62 8.17
CA THR A 84 -4.72 -1.63 8.08
C THR A 84 -3.54 -2.04 8.97
N LEU A 85 -3.80 -2.41 10.23
CA LEU A 85 -2.75 -2.86 11.15
C LEU A 85 -2.08 -4.16 10.67
N TYR A 86 -2.87 -5.14 10.25
CA TYR A 86 -2.36 -6.41 9.75
C TYR A 86 -1.42 -6.21 8.55
N ILE A 87 -1.80 -5.34 7.62
CA ILE A 87 -1.06 -5.14 6.38
C ILE A 87 0.12 -4.22 6.59
N SER A 88 -0.03 -3.19 7.41
CA SER A 88 1.09 -2.35 7.84
C SER A 88 2.18 -3.22 8.48
N TRP A 89 1.79 -4.18 9.31
CA TRP A 89 2.73 -5.15 9.90
C TRP A 89 3.35 -6.08 8.85
N GLN A 90 2.56 -6.67 7.96
CA GLN A 90 3.05 -7.64 6.97
C GLN A 90 3.92 -6.98 5.87
N VAL A 91 3.67 -5.71 5.56
CA VAL A 91 4.35 -4.97 4.47
C VAL A 91 5.60 -4.27 4.96
N HIS A 92 5.57 -3.58 6.10
CA HIS A 92 6.70 -2.74 6.53
C HIS A 92 7.73 -3.51 7.37
N ARG A 93 7.30 -4.47 8.19
CA ARG A 93 8.20 -5.24 9.07
C ARG A 93 9.32 -5.98 8.32
N PRO A 94 9.08 -6.64 7.16
CA PRO A 94 10.14 -7.36 6.45
C PRO A 94 11.22 -6.43 5.85
N ILE A 95 10.88 -5.17 5.60
CA ILE A 95 11.83 -4.19 5.03
C ILE A 95 12.63 -3.50 6.14
N LEU A 96 12.00 -3.29 7.30
CA LEU A 96 12.65 -2.77 8.50
C LEU A 96 13.58 -3.80 9.17
N ALA A 97 13.26 -5.10 9.07
CA ALA A 97 14.07 -6.18 9.63
C ALA A 97 15.17 -6.67 8.68
N TYR A 98 15.36 -6.02 7.52
CA TYR A 98 16.36 -6.43 6.54
C TYR A 98 17.75 -5.94 6.94
N ASP A 99 18.70 -6.87 7.02
CA ASP A 99 20.05 -6.69 7.57
C ASP A 99 21.18 -7.10 6.61
N ASN A 100 20.88 -7.80 5.52
CA ASN A 100 21.90 -8.25 4.56
C ASN A 100 22.23 -7.20 3.49
N TRP A 101 23.29 -6.43 3.70
CA TRP A 101 23.71 -5.35 2.80
C TRP A 101 24.81 -5.73 1.81
N SER A 102 24.97 -7.00 1.44
CA SER A 102 25.82 -7.39 0.32
C SER A 102 25.24 -6.92 -1.03
N SER A 103 26.02 -6.97 -2.12
CA SER A 103 25.56 -6.67 -3.48
C SER A 103 24.36 -7.55 -3.89
N SER A 104 24.44 -8.85 -3.62
CA SER A 104 23.36 -9.82 -3.81
C SER A 104 22.17 -9.56 -2.87
N GLY A 105 22.43 -9.16 -1.63
CA GLY A 105 21.40 -8.73 -0.68
C GLY A 105 20.65 -7.50 -1.15
N LEU A 106 21.34 -6.51 -1.72
CA LEU A 106 20.71 -5.30 -2.22
C LEU A 106 19.74 -5.58 -3.39
N LEU A 107 20.08 -6.55 -4.25
CA LEU A 107 19.19 -7.03 -5.30
C LEU A 107 17.96 -7.76 -4.73
N GLN A 108 18.15 -8.62 -3.72
CA GLN A 108 17.04 -9.27 -3.00
C GLN A 108 16.14 -8.26 -2.28
N PHE A 109 16.70 -7.23 -1.65
CA PHE A 109 15.98 -6.13 -1.03
C PHE A 109 15.09 -5.40 -2.04
N ARG A 110 15.63 -5.08 -3.23
CA ARG A 110 14.88 -4.41 -4.31
C ARG A 110 13.75 -5.29 -4.83
N CYS A 111 13.98 -6.57 -5.07
CA CYS A 111 12.94 -7.53 -5.44
C CYS A 111 11.84 -7.60 -4.37
N ARG A 112 12.21 -7.74 -3.10
CA ARG A 112 11.27 -7.82 -1.98
C ARG A 112 10.47 -6.54 -1.80
N ALA A 113 11.12 -5.38 -1.91
CA ALA A 113 10.45 -4.08 -1.85
C ALA A 113 9.44 -3.91 -2.99
N CYS A 114 9.75 -4.40 -4.19
CA CYS A 114 8.82 -4.36 -5.32
C CYS A 114 7.61 -5.29 -5.12
N GLN A 115 7.84 -6.53 -4.67
CA GLN A 115 6.75 -7.46 -4.32
C GLN A 115 5.83 -6.90 -3.23
N LEU A 116 6.41 -6.30 -2.19
CA LEU A 116 5.66 -5.69 -1.09
C LEU A 116 4.88 -4.46 -1.54
N SER A 117 5.43 -3.65 -2.45
CA SER A 117 4.71 -2.52 -3.07
C SER A 117 3.51 -3.00 -3.90
N LEU A 118 3.65 -4.10 -4.65
CA LEU A 118 2.53 -4.69 -5.41
C LEU A 118 1.42 -5.20 -4.49
N ARG A 119 1.78 -5.88 -3.39
CA ARG A 119 0.81 -6.32 -2.36
C ARG A 119 0.08 -5.13 -1.74
N TYR A 120 0.83 -4.06 -1.43
CA TYR A 120 0.27 -2.82 -0.89
C TYR A 120 -0.74 -2.16 -1.84
N TYR A 121 -0.44 -2.10 -3.15
CA TYR A 121 -1.38 -1.56 -4.14
C TYR A 121 -2.66 -2.39 -4.25
N ARG A 122 -2.54 -3.73 -4.26
CA ARG A 122 -3.72 -4.61 -4.26
C ARG A 122 -4.57 -4.42 -3.02
N TYR A 123 -3.95 -4.27 -1.85
CA TYR A 123 -4.68 -3.98 -0.63
C TYR A 123 -5.43 -2.63 -0.72
N THR A 124 -4.73 -1.58 -1.16
CA THR A 124 -5.36 -0.26 -1.29
C THR A 124 -6.54 -0.30 -2.27
N GLN A 125 -6.45 -1.10 -3.34
CA GLN A 125 -7.58 -1.35 -4.24
C GLN A 125 -8.73 -2.06 -3.54
N LEU A 126 -8.47 -3.09 -2.73
CA LEU A 126 -9.51 -3.77 -1.95
C LEU A 126 -10.18 -2.81 -0.95
N SER A 127 -9.43 -1.92 -0.30
CA SER A 127 -10.02 -0.90 0.56
C SER A 127 -10.90 0.09 -0.20
N CYS A 128 -10.50 0.52 -1.41
CA CYS A 128 -11.36 1.32 -2.28
C CYS A 128 -12.64 0.57 -2.69
N VAL A 129 -12.53 -0.73 -3.03
CA VAL A 129 -13.71 -1.56 -3.35
C VAL A 129 -14.61 -1.72 -2.14
N ALA A 130 -14.06 -1.91 -0.94
CA ALA A 130 -14.83 -1.98 0.29
C ALA A 130 -15.60 -0.68 0.56
N LEU A 131 -15.01 0.49 0.29
CA LEU A 131 -15.69 1.78 0.37
C LEU A 131 -16.83 1.91 -0.64
N LEU A 132 -16.65 1.43 -1.89
CA LEU A 132 -17.73 1.39 -2.88
C LEU A 132 -18.88 0.48 -2.45
N LEU A 133 -18.57 -0.69 -1.89
CA LEU A 133 -19.56 -1.61 -1.32
C LEU A 133 -20.28 -0.99 -0.13
N PHE A 134 -19.59 -0.26 0.74
CA PHE A 134 -20.20 0.48 1.84
C PHE A 134 -21.19 1.53 1.33
N THR A 135 -20.82 2.32 0.32
CA THR A 135 -21.74 3.26 -0.33
C THR A 135 -22.99 2.56 -0.89
N LEU A 136 -22.81 1.38 -1.49
CA LEU A 136 -23.92 0.59 -2.02
C LEU A 136 -24.85 0.06 -0.90
N ILE A 137 -24.28 -0.36 0.23
CA ILE A 137 -25.04 -0.76 1.43
C ILE A 137 -25.85 0.41 1.98
N LEU A 138 -25.28 1.61 2.03
CA LEU A 138 -26.01 2.81 2.46
C LEU A 138 -27.22 3.09 1.56
N TRP A 139 -27.06 2.94 0.24
CA TRP A 139 -28.16 3.06 -0.72
C TRP A 139 -29.24 2.00 -0.51
N LEU A 140 -28.86 0.74 -0.25
CA LEU A 140 -29.81 -0.34 0.05
C LEU A 140 -30.59 -0.09 1.34
N LEU A 141 -29.92 0.38 2.39
CA LEU A 141 -30.56 0.73 3.66
C LEU A 141 -31.59 1.85 3.48
N GLN A 142 -31.24 2.89 2.71
CA GLN A 142 -32.14 3.99 2.39
C GLN A 142 -33.32 3.52 1.53
N TRP A 143 -33.07 2.70 0.51
CA TRP A 143 -34.12 2.18 -0.38
C TRP A 143 -35.13 1.33 0.40
N TRP A 144 -34.65 0.44 1.27
CA TRP A 144 -35.51 -0.43 2.10
C TRP A 144 -36.07 0.28 3.34
N GLN A 145 -35.77 1.56 3.55
CA GLN A 145 -36.19 2.35 4.71
C GLN A 145 -35.84 1.71 6.06
N LEU A 146 -34.74 0.92 6.11
CA LEU A 146 -34.30 0.21 7.31
C LEU A 146 -33.57 1.12 8.30
N ALA A 147 -33.07 2.26 7.84
CA ALA A 147 -32.40 3.26 8.65
C ALA A 147 -32.61 4.64 8.02
N ASP A 148 -32.68 5.66 8.86
CA ASP A 148 -32.75 7.05 8.42
C ASP A 148 -31.33 7.51 8.05
N VAL A 149 -30.94 7.28 6.80
CA VAL A 149 -29.61 7.66 6.30
C VAL A 149 -29.67 9.11 5.85
N SER A 150 -28.85 9.98 6.44
CA SER A 150 -28.78 11.38 6.00
C SER A 150 -28.42 11.47 4.52
N ASN A 151 -29.20 12.24 3.77
CA ASN A 151 -28.97 12.50 2.35
C ASN A 151 -27.59 13.12 2.11
N ASP A 152 -27.09 13.96 3.01
CA ASP A 152 -25.76 14.57 2.89
C ASP A 152 -24.65 13.52 2.90
N LEU A 153 -24.81 12.48 3.74
CA LEU A 153 -23.86 11.38 3.86
C LEU A 153 -23.89 10.51 2.59
N LEU A 154 -25.08 10.20 2.07
CA LEU A 154 -25.24 9.48 0.80
C LEU A 154 -24.61 10.24 -0.38
N LEU A 155 -24.86 11.55 -0.47
CA LEU A 155 -24.29 12.40 -1.52
C LEU A 155 -22.77 12.48 -1.41
N PHE A 156 -22.23 12.63 -0.20
CA PHE A 156 -20.78 12.62 0.01
C PHE A 156 -20.14 11.33 -0.49
N TYR A 157 -20.66 10.17 -0.06
CA TYR A 157 -20.06 8.89 -0.45
C TYR A 157 -20.25 8.55 -1.93
N SER A 158 -21.37 8.96 -2.54
CA SER A 158 -21.65 8.71 -3.96
C SER A 158 -20.94 9.67 -4.92
N LEU A 159 -20.96 10.98 -4.65
CA LEU A 159 -20.44 12.01 -5.55
C LEU A 159 -18.98 12.36 -5.30
N ILE A 160 -18.44 12.08 -4.11
CA ILE A 160 -17.05 12.42 -3.76
C ILE A 160 -16.24 11.16 -3.53
N ALA A 161 -16.62 10.33 -2.54
CA ALA A 161 -15.78 9.20 -2.15
C ALA A 161 -15.68 8.12 -3.24
N SER A 162 -16.80 7.76 -3.87
CA SER A 162 -16.84 6.73 -4.92
C SER A 162 -16.02 7.09 -6.17
N PRO A 163 -16.16 8.29 -6.79
CA PRO A 163 -15.33 8.64 -7.94
C PRO A 163 -13.84 8.76 -7.58
N LEU A 164 -13.50 9.24 -6.38
CA LEU A 164 -12.13 9.23 -5.89
C LEU A 164 -11.60 7.80 -5.75
N CYS A 165 -12.39 6.86 -5.23
CA CYS A 165 -12.02 5.45 -5.13
C CYS A 165 -11.77 4.82 -6.51
N LEU A 166 -12.64 5.09 -7.49
CA LEU A 166 -12.47 4.61 -8.87
C LEU A 166 -11.21 5.18 -9.53
N PHE A 167 -10.98 6.49 -9.37
CA PHE A 167 -9.78 7.14 -9.88
C PHE A 167 -8.51 6.59 -9.21
N ALA A 168 -8.55 6.36 -7.90
CA ALA A 168 -7.46 5.74 -7.16
C ALA A 168 -7.19 4.31 -7.64
N ILE A 169 -8.23 3.49 -7.84
CA ILE A 169 -8.10 2.13 -8.39
C ILE A 169 -7.40 2.18 -9.75
N TYR A 170 -7.84 3.06 -10.65
CA TYR A 170 -7.25 3.23 -11.98
C TYR A 170 -5.76 3.61 -11.90
N ARG A 171 -5.42 4.63 -11.08
CA ARG A 171 -4.02 5.05 -10.87
C ARG A 171 -3.16 3.94 -10.26
N LEU A 172 -3.71 3.16 -9.33
CA LEU A 172 -3.03 2.03 -8.69
C LEU A 172 -2.81 0.89 -9.68
N GLN A 173 -3.75 0.63 -10.60
CA GLN A 173 -3.57 -0.37 -11.66
C GLN A 173 -2.41 -0.01 -12.59
N LEU A 174 -2.33 1.25 -13.04
CA LEU A 174 -1.21 1.73 -13.85
C LEU A 174 0.14 1.56 -13.13
N LYS A 175 0.21 1.96 -11.85
CA LYS A 175 1.42 1.78 -11.03
C LYS A 175 1.76 0.30 -10.80
N ALA A 176 0.77 -0.55 -10.62
CA ALA A 176 0.97 -1.98 -10.44
C ALA A 176 1.52 -2.64 -11.71
N GLN A 177 1.05 -2.23 -12.90
CA GLN A 177 1.59 -2.71 -14.17
C GLN A 177 3.06 -2.30 -14.35
N GLN A 178 3.40 -1.04 -14.07
CA GLN A 178 4.79 -0.55 -14.11
C GLN A 178 5.68 -1.35 -13.15
N LYS A 179 5.27 -1.51 -11.89
CA LYS A 179 6.04 -2.27 -10.89
C LYS A 179 6.11 -3.77 -11.19
N ALA A 180 5.11 -4.35 -11.85
CA ALA A 180 5.16 -5.74 -12.29
C ALA A 180 6.20 -5.95 -13.41
N ALA A 181 6.30 -5.01 -14.36
CA ALA A 181 7.33 -5.05 -15.40
C ALA A 181 8.74 -4.87 -14.80
N GLU A 182 8.92 -3.92 -13.87
CA GLU A 182 10.19 -3.77 -13.12
C GLU A 182 10.56 -5.04 -12.36
N LEU A 183 9.58 -5.67 -11.69
CA LEU A 183 9.79 -6.92 -10.98
C LEU A 183 10.29 -8.03 -11.93
N GLN A 184 9.66 -8.20 -13.09
CA GLN A 184 10.05 -9.21 -14.06
C GLN A 184 11.51 -9.04 -14.51
N GLN A 185 11.93 -7.81 -14.80
CA GLN A 185 13.31 -7.50 -15.17
C GLN A 185 14.29 -7.80 -14.03
N LEU A 186 13.95 -7.40 -12.81
CA LEU A 186 14.79 -7.66 -11.64
C LEU A 186 14.88 -9.15 -11.29
N THR A 187 13.80 -9.92 -11.47
CA THR A 187 13.81 -11.36 -11.24
C THR A 187 14.61 -12.12 -12.31
N ALA A 188 14.60 -11.65 -13.56
CA ALA A 188 15.44 -12.20 -14.62
C ALA A 188 16.92 -11.97 -14.30
N LEU A 189 17.29 -10.74 -13.92
CA LEU A 189 18.65 -10.42 -13.48
C LEU A 189 19.06 -11.24 -12.24
N ALA A 190 18.16 -11.42 -11.27
CA ALA A 190 18.42 -12.23 -10.08
C ALA A 190 18.73 -13.71 -10.42
N ALA A 191 18.09 -14.23 -11.47
CA ALA A 191 18.30 -15.60 -11.92
C ALA A 191 19.67 -15.80 -12.58
N ASP A 192 20.21 -14.76 -13.22
CA ASP A 192 21.55 -14.79 -13.82
C ASP A 192 22.70 -14.74 -12.77
N PHE A 193 22.39 -14.41 -11.51
CA PHE A 193 23.35 -14.34 -10.39
C PHE A 193 23.42 -15.62 -9.54
N ASN A 194 22.47 -16.56 -9.70
CA ASN A 194 22.46 -17.86 -9.00
C ASN A 194 23.04 -18.96 -9.88
#